data_AF-A0AA90U2K2-F1
#
_entry.id   AF-A0AA90U2K2-F1
#
_cell.length_a   1.000
_cell.length_b   1.000
_cell.length_c   1.000
_cell.angle_alpha   90.00
_cell.angle_beta   90.00
_cell.angle_gamma   90.00
#
_symmetry.space_group_name_H-M   'P 1'
#
loop_
_entity.id
_entity.type
_entity.pdbx_description
1 polymer ?
#
loop_
_entity_poly.entity_id
_entity_poly.type
_entity_poly.pdbx_seq_one_letter_code
_entity_poly.pdbx_strand_id
1 'polypeptide(L)'
;MGYLDRISVFEKVEVTPGEISEKRVSGDITVTSTGKTDSYHLIFKYSNPVKIDQNLAGLILTMPVINFTLFCRKLVLNFPVSDSDLEAIRHFISVNNTEVFVNRLCRRRHEFFKAEFLPTENDITEENARGRTEVIASNKKADAYHYETDSSRVAVLSSGGKESLLTYGMLRELGHEPYALFFNESGGHWLTAKTAYSYYSANFPRVHKVWSNVDRFYHHMLSRMNILNPKVAGRRADDYPVQLFIFPVYVFSMIPIILQERIGNVVLGDEFDDPKEMPPFHGIRHYYGIYDQTADFNRYFSKYLRNKGIGTDVWSAVYPISGFMVEKILMERYRNLFSTQRSCHSCHVKDGSIIPCGVCSKCLGIQLFILGGGGDPTRIGYMRIETEKFEEMLRTGRVRLDPDEFEYPNRKLMGEPIPDRLNHVPGIHILPGENEPLSLVPAQFRAGILKIMSQTSSGFYELSSGGWTRIDPDQKNWRIAS
;
A
#
# COMPACT_ATOMS: atom_id res chain seq x y z
N MET A 1 7.56 36.14 -0.88
CA MET A 1 7.89 34.79 -1.38
C MET A 1 7.02 33.82 -0.59
N GLY A 2 6.17 33.04 -1.25
CA GLY A 2 5.18 32.18 -0.56
C GLY A 2 5.82 30.92 0.03
N TYR A 3 5.07 30.16 0.85
CA TYR A 3 5.58 28.92 1.45
C TYR A 3 6.08 27.92 0.40
N LEU A 4 5.31 27.71 -0.68
CA LEU A 4 5.69 26.81 -1.78
C LEU A 4 6.92 27.28 -2.57
N ASP A 5 7.30 28.57 -2.49
CA ASP A 5 8.59 29.02 -3.01
C ASP A 5 9.73 28.62 -2.08
N ARG A 6 9.53 28.71 -0.76
CA ARG A 6 10.51 28.38 0.27
C ARG A 6 10.92 26.90 0.22
N ILE A 7 9.98 25.99 -0.04
CA ILE A 7 10.23 24.55 -0.08
C ILE A 7 10.51 23.98 -1.48
N SER A 8 10.47 24.81 -2.52
CA SER A 8 10.72 24.36 -3.90
C SER A 8 12.18 23.95 -4.09
N VAL A 9 12.43 22.66 -4.31
CA VAL A 9 13.78 22.10 -4.54
C VAL A 9 14.07 21.92 -6.03
N PHE A 10 13.06 21.49 -6.78
CA PHE A 10 13.20 21.12 -8.19
C PHE A 10 12.47 22.15 -9.06
N GLU A 11 13.19 22.77 -9.98
CA GLU A 11 12.60 23.66 -10.98
C GLU A 11 11.83 22.85 -12.02
N LYS A 12 12.37 21.67 -12.37
CA LYS A 12 11.79 20.79 -13.36
C LYS A 12 12.20 19.34 -13.08
N VAL A 13 11.27 18.40 -13.24
CA VAL A 13 11.55 16.97 -13.34
C VAL A 13 10.94 16.46 -14.64
N GLU A 14 11.73 15.74 -15.43
CA GLU A 14 11.36 15.24 -16.75
C GLU A 14 11.40 13.72 -16.77
N VAL A 15 10.33 13.10 -17.27
CA VAL A 15 10.21 11.65 -17.42
C VAL A 15 10.32 11.31 -18.90
N THR A 16 11.39 10.62 -19.27
CA THR A 16 11.66 10.24 -20.67
C THR A 16 11.84 8.73 -20.77
N PRO A 17 10.85 7.99 -21.31
CA PRO A 17 11.02 6.57 -21.60
C PRO A 17 12.18 6.33 -22.57
N GLY A 18 12.98 5.30 -22.28
CA GLY A 18 14.12 4.87 -23.07
C GLY A 18 13.86 3.47 -23.66
N GLU A 19 14.62 2.48 -23.19
CA GLU A 19 14.48 1.09 -23.65
C GLU A 19 13.14 0.49 -23.22
N ILE A 20 12.36 0.04 -24.20
CA ILE A 20 11.17 -0.80 -24.00
C ILE A 20 11.40 -2.11 -24.75
N SER A 21 11.40 -3.22 -24.01
CA SER A 21 11.50 -4.57 -24.55
C SER A 21 10.55 -5.50 -23.80
N GLU A 22 10.40 -6.73 -24.29
CA GLU A 22 9.45 -7.69 -23.72
C GLU A 22 9.68 -7.99 -22.24
N LYS A 23 10.89 -7.76 -21.71
CA LYS A 23 11.19 -8.01 -20.29
C LYS A 23 11.66 -6.78 -19.54
N ARG A 24 11.61 -5.60 -20.14
CA ARG A 24 12.18 -4.39 -19.53
C ARG A 24 11.47 -3.12 -19.98
N VAL A 25 11.22 -2.26 -19.00
CA VAL A 25 11.00 -0.83 -19.20
C VAL A 25 12.13 -0.11 -18.53
N SER A 26 12.73 0.87 -19.20
CA SER A 26 13.60 1.82 -18.54
C SER A 26 13.53 3.18 -19.20
N GLY A 27 13.96 4.19 -18.47
CA GLY A 27 14.00 5.56 -18.93
C GLY A 27 14.74 6.46 -17.96
N ASP A 28 14.95 7.67 -18.40
CA ASP A 28 15.73 8.67 -17.67
C ASP A 28 14.79 9.65 -16.98
N ILE A 29 15.03 9.84 -15.68
CA ILE A 29 14.38 10.87 -14.87
C ILE A 29 15.37 12.01 -14.71
N THR A 30 15.17 13.08 -15.49
CA THR A 30 16.07 14.24 -15.49
C THR A 30 15.54 15.29 -14.51
N VAL A 31 16.39 15.75 -13.60
CA VAL A 31 16.05 16.68 -12.53
C VAL A 31 16.87 17.94 -12.69
N THR A 32 16.20 19.08 -12.81
CA THR A 32 16.81 20.41 -12.81
C THR A 32 16.52 21.11 -11.49
N SER A 33 17.59 21.45 -10.77
CA SER A 33 17.60 22.37 -9.63
C SER A 33 18.43 23.60 -10.00
N THR A 34 18.40 24.65 -9.18
CA THR A 34 19.06 25.94 -9.47
C THR A 34 20.51 25.77 -9.91
N GLY A 35 20.74 25.94 -11.22
CA GLY A 35 22.05 25.83 -11.88
C GLY A 35 22.61 24.41 -12.10
N LYS A 36 21.88 23.34 -11.76
CA LYS A 36 22.35 21.95 -11.90
C LYS A 36 21.28 21.05 -12.52
N THR A 37 21.67 20.30 -13.53
CA THR A 37 20.86 19.22 -14.11
C THR A 37 21.55 17.89 -13.86
N ASP A 38 20.75 16.88 -13.51
CA ASP A 38 21.19 15.53 -13.24
C ASP A 38 20.16 14.54 -13.79
N SER A 39 20.53 13.27 -13.93
CA SER A 39 19.62 12.25 -14.42
C SER A 39 19.80 10.93 -13.70
N TYR A 40 18.69 10.19 -13.54
CA TYR A 40 18.69 8.84 -12.99
C TYR A 40 18.03 7.87 -13.97
N HIS A 41 18.73 6.79 -14.28
CA HIS A 41 18.22 5.72 -15.12
C HIS A 41 17.37 4.72 -14.31
N LEU A 42 16.06 4.84 -14.43
CA LEU A 42 15.07 4.01 -13.73
C LEU A 42 14.71 2.79 -14.57
N ILE A 43 14.63 1.62 -13.94
CA ILE A 43 14.45 0.33 -14.61
C ILE A 43 13.35 -0.48 -13.90
N PHE A 44 12.51 -1.12 -14.71
CA PHE A 44 11.59 -2.18 -14.32
C PHE A 44 11.87 -3.42 -15.19
N LYS A 45 12.03 -4.59 -14.56
CA LYS A 45 12.29 -5.87 -15.24
C LYS A 45 11.21 -6.88 -14.90
N TYR A 46 10.72 -7.59 -15.92
CA TYR A 46 9.64 -8.55 -15.79
C TYR A 46 10.20 -9.98 -15.81
N SER A 47 9.67 -10.86 -14.95
CA SER A 47 10.05 -12.29 -14.97
C SER A 47 9.65 -12.98 -16.27
N ASN A 48 8.50 -12.57 -16.82
CA ASN A 48 7.92 -13.10 -18.05
C ASN A 48 7.86 -12.01 -19.12
N PRO A 49 7.91 -12.36 -20.42
CA PRO A 49 7.64 -11.42 -21.50
C PRO A 49 6.30 -10.70 -21.30
N VAL A 50 6.24 -9.41 -21.62
CA VAL A 50 5.08 -8.52 -21.56
C VAL A 50 5.08 -7.56 -22.75
N LYS A 51 3.88 -7.17 -23.19
CA LYS A 51 3.71 -6.12 -24.22
C LYS A 51 3.53 -4.76 -23.55
N ILE A 52 4.37 -3.80 -23.93
CA ILE A 52 4.37 -2.46 -23.34
C ILE A 52 4.52 -1.43 -24.45
N ASP A 53 3.62 -0.45 -24.47
CA ASP A 53 3.73 0.71 -25.35
C ASP A 53 4.45 1.88 -24.66
N GLN A 54 4.81 2.90 -25.44
CA GLN A 54 5.50 4.10 -24.93
C GLN A 54 4.71 4.83 -23.83
N ASN A 55 3.37 4.83 -23.92
CA ASN A 55 2.52 5.46 -22.93
C ASN A 55 2.59 4.74 -21.58
N LEU A 56 2.41 3.43 -21.57
CA LEU A 56 2.45 2.64 -20.35
C LEU A 56 3.84 2.64 -19.72
N ALA A 57 4.89 2.57 -20.53
CA ALA A 57 6.27 2.74 -20.05
C ALA A 57 6.47 4.10 -19.35
N GLY A 58 5.98 5.19 -19.93
CA GLY A 58 6.04 6.51 -19.32
C GLY A 58 5.23 6.63 -18.03
N LEU A 59 4.03 6.04 -17.97
CA LEU A 59 3.22 6.01 -16.76
C LEU A 59 3.93 5.27 -15.61
N ILE A 60 4.51 4.10 -15.90
CA ILE A 60 5.29 3.30 -14.94
C ILE A 60 6.46 4.12 -14.38
N LEU A 61 7.20 4.82 -15.24
CA LEU A 61 8.32 5.66 -14.85
C LEU A 61 7.90 6.93 -14.09
N THR A 62 6.68 7.40 -14.31
CA THR A 62 6.13 8.61 -13.67
C THR A 62 5.72 8.37 -12.22
N MET A 63 5.19 7.19 -11.88
CA MET A 63 4.63 6.96 -10.54
C MET A 63 5.62 7.21 -9.39
N PRO A 64 6.90 6.77 -9.45
CA PRO A 64 7.87 7.09 -8.41
C PRO A 64 8.14 8.60 -8.25
N VAL A 65 8.04 9.36 -9.34
CA VAL A 65 8.32 10.81 -9.37
C VAL A 65 7.27 11.61 -8.60
N ILE A 66 6.02 11.13 -8.56
CA ILE A 66 4.90 11.79 -7.86
C ILE A 66 5.24 12.06 -6.39
N ASN A 67 6.01 11.18 -5.73
CA ASN A 67 6.43 11.39 -4.34
C ASN A 67 7.14 12.73 -4.09
N PHE A 68 7.75 13.34 -5.11
CA PHE A 68 8.54 14.56 -4.99
C PHE A 68 7.85 15.82 -5.51
N THR A 69 6.60 15.72 -5.98
CA THR A 69 5.95 16.83 -6.70
C THR A 69 5.68 18.04 -5.82
N LEU A 70 5.43 17.88 -4.52
CA LEU A 70 5.27 19.01 -3.58
C LEU A 70 6.46 19.97 -3.62
N PHE A 71 7.65 19.45 -3.88
CA PHE A 71 8.92 20.20 -3.95
C PHE A 71 9.33 20.55 -5.38
N CYS A 72 8.46 20.33 -6.36
CA CYS A 72 8.73 20.49 -7.78
C CYS A 72 7.77 21.49 -8.45
N ARG A 73 8.32 22.42 -9.23
CA ARG A 73 7.50 23.39 -10.00
C ARG A 73 6.88 22.79 -11.25
N LYS A 74 7.63 21.97 -12.00
CA LYS A 74 7.20 21.44 -13.30
C LYS A 74 7.51 19.95 -13.41
N LEU A 75 6.49 19.14 -13.69
CA LEU A 75 6.62 17.76 -14.12
C LEU A 75 6.40 17.68 -15.63
N VAL A 76 7.43 17.34 -16.39
CA VAL A 76 7.37 17.21 -17.84
C VAL A 76 7.31 15.73 -18.24
N LEU A 77 6.29 15.38 -19.01
CA LEU A 77 6.05 14.02 -19.50
C LEU A 77 6.48 13.95 -20.96
N ASN A 78 7.66 13.38 -21.24
CA ASN A 78 8.23 13.26 -22.59
C ASN A 78 7.77 11.96 -23.27
N PHE A 79 6.46 11.68 -23.22
CA PHE A 79 5.85 10.50 -23.82
C PHE A 79 4.37 10.75 -24.16
N PRO A 80 3.75 9.95 -25.04
CA PRO A 80 2.34 10.10 -25.36
C PRO A 80 1.45 9.89 -24.13
N VAL A 81 0.59 10.85 -23.81
CA VAL A 81 -0.36 10.78 -22.68
C VAL A 81 -1.79 11.04 -23.15
N SER A 82 -2.76 10.34 -22.57
CA SER A 82 -4.17 10.65 -22.79
C SER A 82 -4.69 11.68 -21.79
N ASP A 83 -5.93 12.12 -21.99
CA ASP A 83 -6.59 13.01 -21.04
C ASP A 83 -6.91 12.27 -19.72
N SER A 84 -7.30 10.99 -19.79
CA SER A 84 -7.47 10.14 -18.60
C SER A 84 -6.15 9.99 -17.82
N ASP A 85 -5.01 9.88 -18.51
CA ASP A 85 -3.69 9.82 -17.87
C ASP A 85 -3.36 11.12 -17.12
N LEU A 86 -3.63 12.27 -17.73
CA LEU A 86 -3.36 13.56 -17.11
C LEU A 86 -4.30 13.86 -15.94
N GLU A 87 -5.56 13.43 -16.01
CA GLU A 87 -6.49 13.49 -14.88
C GLU A 87 -5.95 12.66 -13.70
N ALA A 88 -5.54 11.42 -13.96
CA ALA A 88 -4.96 10.52 -12.96
C ALA A 88 -3.69 11.07 -12.33
N ILE A 89 -2.74 11.53 -13.15
CA ILE A 89 -1.48 12.11 -12.66
C ILE A 89 -1.75 13.33 -11.80
N ARG A 90 -2.64 14.25 -12.21
CA ARG A 90 -2.97 15.45 -11.42
C ARG A 90 -3.65 15.10 -10.09
N HIS A 91 -4.56 14.13 -10.10
CA HIS A 91 -5.20 13.63 -8.89
C HIS A 91 -4.18 13.04 -7.92
N PHE A 92 -3.31 12.14 -8.41
CA PHE A 92 -2.27 11.53 -7.58
C PHE A 92 -1.26 12.55 -7.06
N ILE A 93 -0.89 13.56 -7.85
CA ILE A 93 -0.07 14.68 -7.39
C ILE A 93 -0.77 15.43 -6.26
N SER A 94 -2.04 15.82 -6.44
CA SER A 94 -2.77 16.57 -5.43
C SER A 94 -2.88 15.82 -4.11
N VAL A 95 -3.23 14.53 -4.17
CA VAL A 95 -3.37 13.69 -2.97
C VAL A 95 -2.01 13.44 -2.33
N ASN A 96 -1.00 13.02 -3.10
CA ASN A 96 0.34 12.79 -2.55
C ASN A 96 0.94 14.06 -1.93
N ASN A 97 0.81 15.21 -2.59
CA ASN A 97 1.28 16.48 -2.06
C ASN A 97 0.60 16.78 -0.71
N THR A 98 -0.71 16.55 -0.63
CA THR A 98 -1.48 16.76 0.61
C THR A 98 -0.99 15.83 1.71
N GLU A 99 -0.80 14.54 1.40
CA GLU A 99 -0.29 13.55 2.35
C GLU A 99 1.13 13.89 2.82
N VAL A 100 2.03 14.28 1.92
CA VAL A 100 3.41 14.65 2.27
C VAL A 100 3.41 15.93 3.10
N PHE A 101 2.65 16.95 2.71
CA PHE A 101 2.56 18.20 3.45
C PHE A 101 2.07 17.96 4.89
N VAL A 102 0.91 17.32 5.04
CA VAL A 102 0.32 17.07 6.36
C VAL A 102 1.17 16.11 7.18
N ASN A 103 1.53 14.94 6.64
CA ASN A 103 2.11 13.86 7.43
C ASN A 103 3.65 13.91 7.54
N ARG A 104 4.35 14.67 6.70
CA ARG A 104 5.83 14.81 6.75
C ARG A 104 6.30 16.18 7.20
N LEU A 105 5.57 17.25 6.88
CA LEU A 105 5.98 18.62 7.21
C LEU A 105 5.26 19.16 8.45
N CYS A 106 3.95 18.95 8.58
CA CYS A 106 3.17 19.55 9.67
C CYS A 106 3.08 18.65 10.92
N ARG A 107 2.70 17.38 10.74
CA ARG A 107 2.18 16.55 11.86
C ARG A 107 3.19 15.56 12.40
N ARG A 108 3.84 14.78 11.53
CA ARG A 108 4.76 13.70 11.90
C ARG A 108 6.02 13.81 11.05
N ARG A 109 7.11 13.21 11.51
CA ARG A 109 8.32 13.04 10.69
C ARG A 109 8.96 14.35 10.20
N HIS A 110 8.55 15.49 10.73
CA HIS A 110 9.10 16.80 10.43
C HIS A 110 10.58 16.90 10.84
N GLU A 111 11.05 16.01 11.72
CA GLU A 111 12.46 15.90 12.09
C GLU A 111 13.40 15.59 10.89
N PHE A 112 12.86 15.07 9.78
CA PHE A 112 13.64 14.86 8.55
C PHE A 112 13.96 16.15 7.81
N PHE A 113 13.26 17.24 8.08
CA PHE A 113 13.44 18.54 7.42
C PHE A 113 14.15 19.51 8.35
N LYS A 114 14.87 20.48 7.78
CA LYS A 114 15.47 21.55 8.58
C LYS A 114 14.38 22.52 9.03
N ALA A 115 14.52 23.06 10.24
CA ALA A 115 13.49 23.84 10.92
C ALA A 115 13.03 25.06 10.11
N GLU A 116 13.94 25.71 9.38
CA GLU A 116 13.65 26.88 8.55
C GLU A 116 12.73 26.60 7.34
N PHE A 117 12.53 25.33 6.95
CA PHE A 117 11.63 24.93 5.87
C PHE A 117 10.27 24.41 6.36
N LEU A 118 10.10 24.23 7.68
CA LEU A 118 8.83 23.79 8.23
C LEU A 118 7.76 24.89 8.08
N PRO A 119 6.47 24.52 7.92
CA PRO A 119 5.39 25.48 7.84
C PRO A 119 5.13 26.13 9.21
N THR A 120 4.81 27.42 9.19
CA THR A 120 4.16 28.09 10.32
C THR A 120 2.66 27.82 10.30
N GLU A 121 1.92 28.13 11.36
CA GLU A 121 0.46 27.98 11.40
C GLU A 121 -0.25 28.63 10.20
N ASN A 122 0.20 29.81 9.77
CA ASN A 122 -0.35 30.52 8.62
C ASN A 122 -0.03 29.84 7.27
N ASP A 123 0.99 28.98 7.23
CA ASP A 123 1.36 28.21 6.04
C ASP A 123 0.50 26.94 5.91
N ILE A 124 -0.25 26.53 6.95
CA ILE A 124 -1.07 25.31 6.95
C ILE A 124 -2.41 25.59 6.27
N THR A 125 -2.42 25.55 4.95
CA THR A 125 -3.60 25.79 4.11
C THR A 125 -3.81 24.67 3.10
N GLU A 126 -5.04 24.49 2.62
CA GLU A 126 -5.34 23.52 1.55
C GLU A 126 -4.54 23.82 0.26
N GLU A 127 -4.33 25.10 -0.06
CA GLU A 127 -3.57 25.50 -1.24
C GLU A 127 -2.11 25.03 -1.16
N ASN A 128 -1.46 25.26 -0.01
CA ASN A 128 -0.09 24.79 0.20
C ASN A 128 -0.03 23.25 0.25
N ALA A 129 -1.04 22.60 0.82
CA ALA A 129 -1.10 21.13 0.88
C ALA A 129 -1.21 20.49 -0.52
N ARG A 130 -2.03 21.04 -1.42
CA ARG A 130 -2.16 20.53 -2.79
C ARG A 130 -0.91 20.76 -3.64
N GLY A 131 -0.06 21.71 -3.24
CA GLY A 131 1.11 22.12 -4.00
C GLY A 131 0.75 22.82 -5.31
N ARG A 132 1.77 23.12 -6.13
CA ARG A 132 1.62 23.94 -7.35
C ARG A 132 2.32 23.37 -8.58
N THR A 133 2.59 22.07 -8.59
CA THR A 133 3.30 21.42 -9.69
C THR A 133 2.49 21.53 -10.97
N GLU A 134 3.08 22.16 -11.98
CA GLU A 134 2.53 22.20 -13.33
C GLU A 134 2.88 20.89 -14.05
N VAL A 135 1.87 20.16 -14.53
CA VAL A 135 2.06 18.97 -15.37
C VAL A 135 2.05 19.37 -16.83
N ILE A 136 3.19 19.19 -17.51
CA ILE A 136 3.40 19.56 -18.90
C ILE A 136 3.53 18.29 -19.73
N ALA A 137 2.68 18.13 -20.74
CA ALA A 137 2.77 17.05 -21.70
C ALA A 137 2.47 17.57 -23.10
N SER A 138 3.47 17.52 -23.98
CA SER A 138 3.36 18.02 -25.36
C SER A 138 2.81 16.98 -26.32
N ASN A 139 2.97 15.69 -26.02
CA ASN A 139 2.54 14.59 -26.87
C ASN A 139 1.23 13.99 -26.35
N LYS A 140 0.12 14.28 -27.04
CA LYS A 140 -1.20 13.77 -26.71
C LYS A 140 -1.49 12.49 -27.50
N LYS A 141 -2.08 11.49 -26.84
CA LYS A 141 -2.72 10.33 -27.47
C LYS A 141 -4.19 10.25 -27.07
N ALA A 142 -5.01 9.61 -27.90
CA ALA A 142 -6.34 9.21 -27.48
C ALA A 142 -6.25 8.05 -26.47
N ASP A 143 -7.27 7.95 -25.60
CA ASP A 143 -7.47 6.73 -24.82
C ASP A 143 -7.74 5.56 -25.77
N ALA A 144 -7.15 4.40 -25.47
CA ALA A 144 -7.41 3.18 -26.21
C ALA A 144 -8.75 2.62 -25.73
N TYR A 145 -9.74 2.60 -26.62
CA TYR A 145 -11.03 2.04 -26.27
C TYR A 145 -10.97 0.52 -26.44
N HIS A 146 -11.05 -0.16 -25.29
CA HIS A 146 -11.27 -1.60 -25.12
C HIS A 146 -10.03 -2.51 -25.15
N TYR A 147 -9.56 -2.86 -23.96
CA TYR A 147 -8.72 -4.03 -23.71
C TYR A 147 -9.60 -5.19 -23.21
N GLU A 148 -9.43 -6.36 -23.80
CA GLU A 148 -10.19 -7.55 -23.44
C GLU A 148 -9.71 -8.10 -22.08
N THR A 149 -10.54 -7.99 -21.05
CA THR A 149 -10.31 -8.55 -19.71
C THR A 149 -11.34 -9.64 -19.40
N ASP A 150 -11.03 -10.50 -18.43
CA ASP A 150 -11.88 -11.60 -17.99
C ASP A 150 -12.15 -11.46 -16.49
N SER A 151 -13.42 -11.22 -16.13
CA SER A 151 -13.85 -11.02 -14.75
C SER A 151 -13.65 -12.24 -13.85
N SER A 152 -13.44 -13.43 -14.42
CA SER A 152 -13.09 -14.65 -13.68
C SER A 152 -11.60 -14.72 -13.31
N ARG A 153 -10.75 -13.94 -14.00
CA ARG A 153 -9.30 -13.88 -13.74
C ARG A 153 -8.99 -12.84 -12.68
N VAL A 154 -8.41 -13.30 -11.58
CA VAL A 154 -8.07 -12.49 -10.42
C VAL A 154 -6.57 -12.54 -10.14
N ALA A 155 -5.98 -11.40 -9.82
CA ALA A 155 -4.60 -11.28 -9.39
C ALA A 155 -4.54 -10.73 -7.97
N VAL A 156 -3.56 -11.18 -7.19
CA VAL A 156 -3.27 -10.69 -5.85
C VAL A 156 -1.92 -9.98 -5.88
N LEU A 157 -1.89 -8.71 -5.52
CA LEU A 157 -0.63 -8.01 -5.29
C LEU A 157 0.02 -8.60 -4.03
N SER A 158 1.03 -9.44 -4.25
CA SER A 158 1.58 -10.34 -3.25
C SER A 158 2.83 -9.77 -2.61
N SER A 159 2.76 -9.51 -1.31
CA SER A 159 3.89 -9.03 -0.50
C SER A 159 4.53 -10.13 0.35
N GLY A 160 3.85 -11.27 0.51
CA GLY A 160 4.23 -12.29 1.50
C GLY A 160 3.85 -11.90 2.94
N GLY A 161 3.14 -10.78 3.12
CA GLY A 161 2.48 -10.39 4.36
C GLY A 161 1.11 -11.04 4.53
N LYS A 162 0.57 -10.92 5.75
CA LYS A 162 -0.64 -11.61 6.22
C LYS A 162 -1.87 -11.39 5.32
N GLU A 163 -2.08 -10.16 4.86
CA GLU A 163 -3.23 -9.73 4.06
C GLU A 163 -3.22 -10.40 2.67
N SER A 164 -2.06 -10.34 2.00
CA SER A 164 -1.90 -10.93 0.66
C SER A 164 -1.95 -12.46 0.69
N LEU A 165 -1.40 -13.08 1.74
CA LEU A 165 -1.45 -14.53 1.94
C LEU A 165 -2.88 -15.02 2.21
N LEU A 166 -3.60 -14.34 3.12
CA LEU A 166 -5.00 -14.66 3.41
C LEU A 166 -5.86 -14.50 2.16
N THR A 167 -5.72 -13.37 1.46
CA THR A 167 -6.46 -13.08 0.22
C THR A 167 -6.24 -14.17 -0.83
N TYR A 168 -4.99 -14.57 -1.05
CA TYR A 168 -4.66 -15.65 -1.98
C TYR A 168 -5.30 -16.98 -1.57
N GLY A 169 -5.23 -17.33 -0.28
CA GLY A 169 -5.85 -18.54 0.27
C GLY A 169 -7.37 -18.56 0.09
N MET A 170 -8.06 -17.46 0.41
CA MET A 170 -9.50 -17.34 0.25
C MET A 170 -9.92 -17.51 -1.21
N LEU A 171 -9.30 -16.81 -2.14
CA LEU A 171 -9.64 -16.92 -3.56
C LEU A 171 -9.40 -18.33 -4.11
N ARG A 172 -8.35 -19.01 -3.65
CA ARG A 172 -8.05 -20.41 -3.99
C ARG A 172 -9.12 -21.37 -3.47
N GLU A 173 -9.58 -21.17 -2.24
CA GLU A 173 -10.66 -21.97 -1.65
C GLU A 173 -11.98 -21.78 -2.38
N LEU A 174 -12.25 -20.58 -2.90
CA LEU A 174 -13.41 -20.28 -3.73
C LEU A 174 -13.32 -20.84 -5.16
N GLY A 175 -12.26 -21.58 -5.49
CA GLY A 175 -12.10 -22.24 -6.79
C GLY A 175 -11.42 -21.38 -7.85
N HIS A 176 -10.90 -20.20 -7.50
CA HIS A 176 -10.09 -19.41 -8.42
C HIS A 176 -8.64 -19.92 -8.45
N GLU A 177 -7.94 -19.59 -9.52
CA GLU A 177 -6.49 -19.75 -9.67
C GLU A 177 -5.83 -18.36 -9.77
N PRO A 178 -5.59 -17.69 -8.63
CA PRO A 178 -5.16 -16.30 -8.65
C PRO A 178 -3.73 -16.18 -9.19
N TYR A 179 -3.48 -15.11 -9.96
CA TYR A 179 -2.14 -14.69 -10.30
C TYR A 179 -1.48 -14.03 -9.08
N ALA A 180 -0.32 -14.50 -8.66
CA ALA A 180 0.44 -13.88 -7.58
C ALA A 180 1.47 -12.92 -8.18
N LEU A 181 1.29 -11.62 -7.93
CA LEU A 181 2.11 -10.55 -8.52
C LEU A 181 3.04 -9.97 -7.46
N PHE A 182 4.34 -10.25 -7.56
CA PHE A 182 5.34 -9.77 -6.61
C PHE A 182 6.10 -8.57 -7.16
N PHE A 183 6.29 -7.54 -6.33
CA PHE A 183 7.21 -6.44 -6.63
C PHE A 183 8.51 -6.61 -5.84
N ASN A 184 9.64 -6.42 -6.49
CA ASN A 184 10.97 -6.62 -5.95
C ASN A 184 11.80 -5.34 -6.14
N GLU A 185 11.98 -4.61 -5.03
CA GLU A 185 12.94 -3.51 -4.97
C GLU A 185 14.38 -4.04 -4.85
N SER A 186 15.35 -3.32 -5.39
CA SER A 186 16.74 -3.77 -5.44
C SER A 186 17.43 -3.88 -4.07
N GLY A 187 16.80 -3.36 -3.01
CA GLY A 187 17.27 -3.36 -1.63
C GLY A 187 16.80 -4.56 -0.79
N GLY A 188 17.05 -4.47 0.53
CA GLY A 188 16.78 -5.54 1.49
C GLY A 188 15.29 -5.85 1.71
N HIS A 189 14.39 -4.95 1.33
CA HIS A 189 12.93 -5.13 1.45
C HIS A 189 12.43 -6.39 0.73
N TRP A 190 13.11 -6.83 -0.33
CA TRP A 190 12.78 -8.07 -1.03
C TRP A 190 12.80 -9.30 -0.12
N LEU A 191 13.62 -9.32 0.93
CA LEU A 191 13.71 -10.47 1.85
C LEU A 191 12.38 -10.79 2.51
N THR A 192 11.56 -9.78 2.78
CA THR A 192 10.21 -9.93 3.36
C THR A 192 9.29 -10.74 2.43
N ALA A 193 9.34 -10.51 1.12
CA ALA A 193 8.49 -11.24 0.18
C ALA A 193 9.11 -12.56 -0.33
N LYS A 194 10.43 -12.73 -0.21
CA LYS A 194 11.19 -13.80 -0.88
C LYS A 194 10.78 -15.21 -0.43
N THR A 195 10.44 -15.41 0.85
CA THR A 195 9.99 -16.72 1.36
C THR A 195 8.70 -17.14 0.69
N ALA A 196 7.69 -16.27 0.70
CA ALA A 196 6.42 -16.49 0.02
C ALA A 196 6.61 -16.64 -1.50
N TYR A 197 7.37 -15.76 -2.15
CA TYR A 197 7.66 -15.87 -3.58
C TYR A 197 8.27 -17.23 -3.97
N SER A 198 9.22 -17.74 -3.17
CA SER A 198 9.87 -19.03 -3.44
C SER A 198 8.88 -20.19 -3.29
N TYR A 199 8.05 -20.16 -2.24
CA TYR A 199 6.99 -21.14 -2.05
C TYR A 199 5.99 -21.10 -3.22
N TYR A 200 5.53 -19.92 -3.59
CA TYR A 200 4.55 -19.73 -4.65
C TYR A 200 5.10 -20.21 -5.99
N SER A 201 6.31 -19.81 -6.34
CA SER A 201 6.95 -20.18 -7.61
C SER A 201 7.16 -21.69 -7.75
N ALA A 202 7.32 -22.41 -6.64
CA ALA A 202 7.48 -23.87 -6.63
C ALA A 202 6.15 -24.63 -6.66
N ASN A 203 5.06 -24.03 -6.19
CA ASN A 203 3.79 -24.73 -5.95
C ASN A 203 2.62 -24.25 -6.83
N PHE A 204 2.73 -23.09 -7.46
CA PHE A 204 1.65 -22.48 -8.24
C PHE A 204 2.12 -22.01 -9.63
N PRO A 205 1.29 -22.15 -10.67
CA PRO A 205 1.70 -21.87 -12.06
C PRO A 205 1.70 -20.38 -12.44
N ARG A 206 0.91 -19.54 -11.74
CA ARG A 206 0.62 -18.14 -12.13
C ARG A 206 1.35 -17.15 -11.23
N VAL A 207 2.68 -17.20 -11.22
CA VAL A 207 3.51 -16.34 -10.36
C VAL A 207 4.35 -15.41 -11.22
N HIS A 208 4.19 -14.11 -11.01
CA HIS A 208 4.91 -13.08 -11.74
C HIS A 208 5.70 -12.22 -10.77
N LYS A 209 6.82 -11.69 -11.24
CA LYS A 209 7.65 -10.76 -10.49
C LYS A 209 8.10 -9.60 -11.35
N VAL A 210 7.99 -8.39 -10.81
CA VAL A 210 8.61 -7.19 -11.37
C VAL A 210 9.73 -6.74 -10.45
N TRP A 211 10.94 -6.60 -10.98
CA TRP A 211 12.08 -6.04 -10.27
C TRP A 211 12.28 -4.57 -10.64
N SER A 212 12.65 -3.72 -9.71
CA SER A 212 13.00 -2.31 -9.99
C SER A 212 14.13 -1.79 -9.09
N ASN A 213 14.90 -0.83 -9.61
CA ASN A 213 15.87 -0.04 -8.85
C ASN A 213 15.25 1.26 -8.29
N VAL A 214 13.92 1.31 -8.09
CA VAL A 214 13.19 2.48 -7.60
C VAL A 214 13.63 2.93 -6.20
N ASP A 215 14.03 2.01 -5.33
CA ASP A 215 14.57 2.32 -4.01
C ASP A 215 15.81 3.22 -4.08
N ARG A 216 16.68 2.96 -5.07
CA ARG A 216 17.86 3.78 -5.34
C ARG A 216 17.52 5.11 -6.01
N PHE A 217 16.44 5.15 -6.81
CA PHE A 217 15.90 6.42 -7.33
C PHE A 217 15.45 7.32 -6.17
N TYR A 218 14.75 6.78 -5.17
CA TYR A 218 14.36 7.57 -4.00
C TYR A 218 15.57 8.15 -3.27
N HIS A 219 16.61 7.34 -3.03
CA HIS A 219 17.85 7.85 -2.45
C HIS A 219 18.52 8.93 -3.32
N HIS A 220 18.52 8.78 -4.64
CA HIS A 220 19.02 9.79 -5.56
C HIS A 220 18.24 11.11 -5.43
N MET A 221 16.92 11.07 -5.38
CA MET A 221 16.11 12.29 -5.23
C MET A 221 16.33 12.94 -3.85
N LEU A 222 16.29 12.15 -2.78
CA LEU A 222 16.49 12.64 -1.40
C LEU A 222 17.86 13.31 -1.21
N SER A 223 18.92 12.80 -1.83
CA SER A 223 20.26 13.39 -1.72
C SER A 223 20.39 14.77 -2.38
N ARG A 224 19.41 15.18 -3.18
CA ARG A 224 19.34 16.50 -3.85
C ARG A 224 18.44 17.50 -3.11
N MET A 225 17.73 17.05 -2.08
CA MET A 225 16.85 17.90 -1.29
C MET A 225 17.63 18.59 -0.16
N ASN A 226 18.13 19.80 -0.45
CA ASN A 226 18.84 20.63 0.52
C ASN A 226 17.99 21.07 1.73
N ILE A 227 16.67 20.88 1.67
CA ILE A 227 15.73 21.12 2.77
C ILE A 227 15.75 20.01 3.83
N LEU A 228 16.31 18.84 3.53
CA LEU A 228 16.40 17.73 4.48
C LEU A 228 17.51 17.96 5.51
N ASN A 229 17.28 17.47 6.72
CA ASN A 229 18.28 17.36 7.76
C ASN A 229 19.15 16.11 7.51
N PRO A 230 20.42 16.27 7.08
CA PRO A 230 21.26 15.13 6.70
C PRO A 230 21.53 14.17 7.86
N LYS A 231 21.55 14.66 9.10
CA LYS A 231 21.80 13.82 10.30
C LYS A 231 20.63 12.89 10.62
N VAL A 232 19.41 13.28 10.24
CA VAL A 232 18.20 12.49 10.48
C VAL A 232 17.88 11.63 9.27
N ALA A 233 17.94 12.20 8.06
CA ALA A 233 17.72 11.49 6.81
C ALA A 233 18.74 10.38 6.54
N GLY A 234 19.97 10.50 7.07
CA GLY A 234 21.00 9.46 6.98
C GLY A 234 20.84 8.28 7.94
N ARG A 235 19.87 8.33 8.87
CA ARG A 235 19.62 7.22 9.80
C ARG A 235 18.86 6.11 9.08
N ARG A 236 19.22 4.86 9.37
CA ARG A 236 18.33 3.73 9.03
C ARG A 236 17.06 3.87 9.86
N ALA A 237 15.97 4.22 9.20
CA ALA A 237 14.63 4.25 9.76
C ALA A 237 13.74 3.34 8.91
N ASP A 238 12.70 2.78 9.52
CA ASP A 238 11.65 2.01 8.84
C ASP A 238 10.75 2.91 7.95
N ASP A 239 11.19 4.12 7.63
CA ASP A 239 10.36 5.16 7.07
C ASP A 239 11.20 6.12 6.22
N TYR A 240 10.65 6.50 5.08
CA TYR A 240 11.28 7.42 4.14
C TYR A 240 11.03 8.89 4.55
N PRO A 241 11.98 9.81 4.30
CA PRO A 241 11.78 11.24 4.64
C PRO A 241 10.57 11.88 3.95
N VAL A 242 10.29 11.47 2.71
CA VAL A 242 9.28 12.09 1.84
C VAL A 242 8.25 11.08 1.35
N GLN A 243 8.70 9.93 0.85
CA GLN A 243 7.85 9.00 0.10
C GLN A 243 6.67 8.48 0.96
N LEU A 244 5.48 8.50 0.37
CA LEU A 244 4.25 7.93 0.92
C LEU A 244 3.49 7.11 -0.13
N PHE A 245 3.57 7.49 -1.41
CA PHE A 245 2.96 6.73 -2.51
C PHE A 245 3.89 5.59 -2.95
N ILE A 246 3.57 4.38 -2.51
CA ILE A 246 4.34 3.17 -2.81
C ILE A 246 3.53 2.24 -3.72
N PHE A 247 2.26 1.99 -3.39
CA PHE A 247 1.41 1.05 -4.14
C PHE A 247 1.08 1.51 -5.56
N PRO A 248 0.93 2.80 -5.89
CA PRO A 248 0.75 3.22 -7.28
C PRO A 248 1.91 2.78 -8.16
N VAL A 249 3.15 2.82 -7.65
CA VAL A 249 4.32 2.30 -8.37
C VAL A 249 4.16 0.82 -8.67
N TYR A 250 3.74 0.05 -7.66
CA TYR A 250 3.60 -1.40 -7.77
C TYR A 250 2.48 -1.74 -8.76
N VAL A 251 1.28 -1.19 -8.58
CA VAL A 251 0.11 -1.54 -9.39
C VAL A 251 0.28 -1.10 -10.85
N PHE A 252 0.81 0.12 -11.11
CA PHE A 252 1.10 0.54 -12.49
C PHE A 252 2.15 -0.37 -13.16
N SER A 253 3.18 -0.79 -12.42
CA SER A 253 4.18 -1.72 -12.95
C SER A 253 3.61 -3.08 -13.33
N MET A 254 2.45 -3.47 -12.76
CA MET A 254 1.75 -4.72 -13.06
C MET A 254 0.76 -4.63 -14.23
N ILE A 255 0.39 -3.43 -14.71
CA ILE A 255 -0.54 -3.26 -15.84
C ILE A 255 -0.14 -4.08 -17.07
N PRO A 256 1.14 -4.15 -17.49
CA PRO A 256 1.53 -5.02 -18.60
C PRO A 256 1.15 -6.49 -18.42
N ILE A 257 1.26 -7.00 -17.18
CA ILE A 257 0.87 -8.37 -16.84
C ILE A 257 -0.66 -8.48 -16.83
N ILE A 258 -1.37 -7.48 -16.28
CA ILE A 258 -2.84 -7.42 -16.27
C ILE A 258 -3.40 -7.52 -17.69
N LEU A 259 -2.83 -6.76 -18.63
CA LEU A 259 -3.24 -6.76 -20.03
C LEU A 259 -2.93 -8.08 -20.73
N GLN A 260 -1.72 -8.62 -20.56
CA GLN A 260 -1.31 -9.87 -21.19
C GLN A 260 -2.14 -11.05 -20.70
N GLU A 261 -2.37 -11.14 -19.39
CA GLU A 261 -3.09 -12.24 -18.77
C GLU A 261 -4.61 -11.99 -18.71
N ARG A 262 -5.07 -10.86 -19.26
CA ARG A 262 -6.48 -10.45 -19.33
C ARG A 262 -7.17 -10.45 -17.97
N ILE A 263 -6.48 -9.97 -16.94
CA ILE A 263 -6.95 -9.98 -15.54
C ILE A 263 -8.09 -8.96 -15.38
N GLY A 264 -9.28 -9.42 -14.97
CA GLY A 264 -10.42 -8.54 -14.69
C GLY A 264 -10.48 -8.04 -13.24
N ASN A 265 -9.72 -8.62 -12.32
CA ASN A 265 -9.72 -8.25 -10.91
C ASN A 265 -8.32 -8.21 -10.32
N VAL A 266 -7.94 -7.12 -9.65
CA VAL A 266 -6.70 -6.99 -8.89
C VAL A 266 -7.06 -6.78 -7.42
N VAL A 267 -6.55 -7.64 -6.55
CA VAL A 267 -6.81 -7.58 -5.12
C VAL A 267 -5.58 -7.07 -4.39
N LEU A 268 -5.75 -5.97 -3.68
CA LEU A 268 -4.75 -5.40 -2.78
C LEU A 268 -4.97 -5.92 -1.35
N GLY A 269 -3.88 -5.98 -0.59
CA GLY A 269 -3.90 -6.41 0.80
C GLY A 269 -4.19 -5.26 1.76
N ASP A 270 -5.21 -4.47 1.48
CA ASP A 270 -5.57 -3.31 2.29
C ASP A 270 -6.38 -3.78 3.50
N GLU A 271 -5.84 -3.61 4.71
CA GLU A 271 -6.52 -3.98 5.95
C GLU A 271 -7.47 -2.88 6.45
N PHE A 272 -8.29 -3.21 7.44
CA PHE A 272 -9.21 -2.27 8.05
C PHE A 272 -8.48 -1.14 8.76
N ASP A 273 -8.71 0.09 8.31
CA ASP A 273 -8.38 1.29 9.06
C ASP A 273 -9.62 1.83 9.79
N ASP A 274 -9.51 2.09 11.10
CA ASP A 274 -10.64 2.62 11.86
C ASP A 274 -10.94 4.08 11.45
N PRO A 275 -12.12 4.38 10.86
CA PRO A 275 -12.46 5.74 10.45
C PRO A 275 -12.52 6.73 11.63
N LYS A 276 -12.68 6.27 12.88
CA LYS A 276 -12.60 7.14 14.07
C LYS A 276 -11.23 7.78 14.21
N GLU A 277 -10.18 7.11 13.73
CA GLU A 277 -8.80 7.55 13.88
C GLU A 277 -8.35 8.47 12.74
N MET A 278 -9.26 8.88 11.84
CA MET A 278 -8.95 9.70 10.67
C MET A 278 -9.53 11.15 10.63
N PRO A 279 -9.51 11.96 11.73
CA PRO A 279 -9.93 13.36 11.65
C PRO A 279 -9.09 14.23 10.68
N PRO A 280 -9.68 15.31 10.13
CA PRO A 280 -8.94 16.27 9.32
C PRO A 280 -7.88 17.01 10.16
N PHE A 281 -6.78 17.42 9.52
CA PHE A 281 -5.72 18.21 10.16
C PHE A 281 -5.86 19.68 9.76
N HIS A 282 -6.22 20.55 10.72
CA HIS A 282 -6.52 21.97 10.44
C HIS A 282 -7.58 22.14 9.31
N GLY A 283 -8.59 21.28 9.28
CA GLY A 283 -9.63 21.28 8.24
C GLY A 283 -9.21 20.60 6.93
N ILE A 284 -7.93 20.27 6.75
CA ILE A 284 -7.42 19.59 5.56
C ILE A 284 -7.71 18.09 5.68
N ARG A 285 -8.52 17.56 4.76
CA ARG A 285 -8.77 16.11 4.65
C ARG A 285 -7.50 15.42 4.16
N HIS A 286 -7.14 14.33 4.83
CA HIS A 286 -5.96 13.53 4.51
C HIS A 286 -6.17 12.07 4.96
N TYR A 287 -5.26 11.17 4.57
CA TYR A 287 -5.35 9.73 4.77
C TYR A 287 -4.18 9.19 5.60
N TYR A 288 -3.64 9.99 6.52
CA TYR A 288 -2.65 9.52 7.51
C TYR A 288 -1.37 8.92 6.91
N GLY A 289 -1.10 9.22 5.65
CA GLY A 289 0.04 8.71 4.89
C GLY A 289 -0.21 7.35 4.23
N ILE A 290 -1.45 6.88 4.16
CA ILE A 290 -1.82 5.55 3.66
C ILE A 290 -2.92 5.58 2.59
N TYR A 291 -3.10 6.70 1.87
CA TYR A 291 -4.13 6.82 0.81
C TYR A 291 -4.15 5.64 -0.15
N ASP A 292 -2.96 5.15 -0.54
CA ASP A 292 -2.78 4.06 -1.50
C ASP A 292 -3.11 2.67 -0.96
N GLN A 293 -3.58 2.59 0.28
CA GLN A 293 -4.11 1.41 0.96
C GLN A 293 -5.58 1.59 1.36
N THR A 294 -6.30 2.51 0.69
CA THR A 294 -7.71 2.81 1.02
C THR A 294 -8.69 2.34 -0.05
N ALA A 295 -9.95 2.16 0.38
CA ALA A 295 -11.07 1.99 -0.55
C ALA A 295 -11.23 3.16 -1.54
N ASP A 296 -10.85 4.38 -1.15
CA ASP A 296 -10.88 5.57 -2.02
C ASP A 296 -9.87 5.44 -3.17
N PHE A 297 -8.66 4.96 -2.90
CA PHE A 297 -7.68 4.64 -3.95
C PHE A 297 -8.19 3.53 -4.88
N ASN A 298 -8.68 2.44 -4.32
CA ASN A 298 -9.22 1.30 -5.09
C ASN A 298 -10.33 1.73 -6.06
N ARG A 299 -11.31 2.51 -5.59
CA ARG A 299 -12.38 3.05 -6.43
C ARG A 299 -11.86 3.98 -7.52
N TYR A 300 -10.97 4.91 -7.14
CA TYR A 300 -10.39 5.86 -8.09
C TYR A 300 -9.62 5.15 -9.19
N PHE A 301 -8.74 4.21 -8.80
CA PHE A 301 -7.88 3.51 -9.72
C PHE A 301 -8.68 2.56 -10.63
N SER A 302 -9.72 1.89 -10.12
CA SER A 302 -10.67 1.13 -10.94
C SER A 302 -11.37 2.02 -11.99
N LYS A 303 -11.80 3.23 -11.59
CA LYS A 303 -12.39 4.21 -12.51
C LYS A 303 -11.38 4.63 -13.58
N TYR A 304 -10.14 4.92 -13.20
CA TYR A 304 -9.07 5.26 -14.13
C TYR A 304 -8.82 4.14 -15.15
N LEU A 305 -8.71 2.88 -14.70
CA LEU A 305 -8.53 1.73 -15.60
C LEU A 305 -9.68 1.63 -16.60
N ARG A 306 -10.94 1.73 -16.14
CA ARG A 306 -12.12 1.71 -17.01
C ARG A 306 -12.12 2.85 -18.02
N ASN A 307 -11.78 4.09 -17.61
CA ASN A 307 -11.65 5.23 -18.51
C ASN A 307 -10.57 5.00 -19.58
N LYS A 308 -9.49 4.28 -19.23
CA LYS A 308 -8.42 3.84 -20.14
C LYS A 308 -8.80 2.62 -21.00
N GLY A 309 -10.06 2.16 -20.91
CA GLY A 309 -10.56 1.00 -21.63
C GLY A 309 -10.14 -0.34 -21.06
N ILE A 310 -9.55 -0.38 -19.87
CA ILE A 310 -9.09 -1.60 -19.18
C ILE A 310 -10.20 -2.02 -18.20
N GLY A 311 -10.94 -3.08 -18.54
CA GLY A 311 -12.05 -3.61 -17.73
C GLY A 311 -11.58 -4.38 -16.49
N THR A 312 -10.74 -3.75 -15.66
CA THR A 312 -10.18 -4.35 -14.44
C THR A 312 -10.63 -3.55 -13.23
N ASP A 313 -11.17 -4.23 -12.23
CA ASP A 313 -11.49 -3.65 -10.93
C ASP A 313 -10.36 -3.91 -9.93
N VAL A 314 -10.13 -2.94 -9.06
CA VAL A 314 -9.17 -3.00 -7.96
C VAL A 314 -9.93 -2.89 -6.64
N TRP A 315 -9.69 -3.83 -5.73
CA TRP A 315 -10.40 -3.94 -4.46
C TRP A 315 -9.55 -4.67 -3.41
N SER A 316 -10.01 -4.71 -2.16
CA SER A 316 -9.40 -5.52 -1.10
C SER A 316 -10.43 -6.48 -0.52
N ALA A 317 -10.02 -7.75 -0.36
CA ALA A 317 -10.84 -8.77 0.26
C ALA A 317 -10.91 -8.62 1.79
N VAL A 318 -9.90 -7.98 2.40
CA VAL A 318 -9.69 -7.98 3.86
C VAL A 318 -9.93 -6.62 4.50
N TYR A 319 -10.28 -5.59 3.74
CA TYR A 319 -10.60 -4.25 4.24
C TYR A 319 -11.64 -4.24 5.38
N PRO A 320 -12.65 -5.14 5.40
CA PRO A 320 -13.65 -5.14 6.49
C PRO A 320 -13.19 -5.77 7.80
N ILE A 321 -11.98 -6.35 7.87
CA ILE A 321 -11.53 -7.09 9.06
C ILE A 321 -10.21 -6.52 9.58
N SER A 322 -10.04 -6.54 10.90
CA SER A 322 -8.84 -6.08 11.58
C SER A 322 -7.60 -6.92 11.18
N GLY A 323 -6.41 -6.36 11.31
CA GLY A 323 -5.16 -7.08 11.16
C GLY A 323 -5.06 -8.29 12.09
N PHE A 324 -5.64 -8.23 13.30
CA PHE A 324 -5.79 -9.38 14.19
C PHE A 324 -6.61 -10.52 13.55
N MET A 325 -7.75 -10.18 12.94
CA MET A 325 -8.61 -11.16 12.27
C MET A 325 -7.95 -11.75 11.02
N VAL A 326 -7.24 -10.92 10.25
CA VAL A 326 -6.45 -11.38 9.10
C VAL A 326 -5.45 -12.45 9.53
N GLU A 327 -4.65 -12.17 10.56
CA GLU A 327 -3.65 -13.11 11.08
C GLU A 327 -4.31 -14.40 11.58
N LYS A 328 -5.40 -14.27 12.33
CA LYS A 328 -6.10 -15.41 12.92
C LYS A 328 -6.66 -16.37 11.86
N ILE A 329 -7.36 -15.86 10.85
CA ILE A 329 -7.91 -16.70 9.76
C ILE A 329 -6.76 -17.36 8.99
N LEU A 330 -5.71 -16.60 8.66
CA LEU A 330 -4.54 -17.12 7.95
C LEU A 330 -3.91 -18.30 8.69
N MET A 331 -3.67 -18.14 9.99
CA MET A 331 -3.09 -19.16 10.85
C MET A 331 -3.97 -20.39 11.02
N GLU A 332 -5.27 -20.21 11.26
CA GLU A 332 -6.19 -21.32 11.54
C GLU A 332 -6.52 -22.13 10.28
N ARG A 333 -6.78 -21.43 9.16
CA ARG A 333 -7.33 -22.01 7.93
C ARG A 333 -6.29 -22.29 6.84
N TYR A 334 -5.30 -21.42 6.69
CA TYR A 334 -4.33 -21.47 5.58
C TYR A 334 -2.90 -21.69 6.08
N ARG A 335 -2.71 -22.70 6.93
CA ARG A 335 -1.45 -23.01 7.64
C ARG A 335 -0.21 -23.08 6.74
N ASN A 336 -0.35 -23.62 5.54
CA ASN A 336 0.76 -23.70 4.59
C ASN A 336 1.19 -22.30 4.13
N LEU A 337 0.25 -21.41 3.83
CA LEU A 337 0.54 -20.03 3.46
C LEU A 337 1.08 -19.25 4.67
N PHE A 338 0.47 -19.40 5.85
CA PHE A 338 0.94 -18.82 7.10
C PHE A 338 2.42 -19.11 7.35
N SER A 339 2.89 -20.35 7.15
CA SER A 339 4.30 -20.73 7.35
C SER A 339 5.31 -19.91 6.52
N THR A 340 4.85 -19.31 5.41
CA THR A 340 5.67 -18.51 4.51
C THR A 340 5.74 -17.03 4.88
N GLN A 341 4.88 -16.59 5.81
CA GLN A 341 4.73 -15.19 6.19
C GLN A 341 6.02 -14.59 6.72
N ARG A 342 6.40 -13.44 6.18
CA ARG A 342 7.41 -12.55 6.78
C ARG A 342 6.89 -11.13 6.67
N SER A 343 6.71 -10.47 7.80
CA SER A 343 6.21 -9.08 7.82
C SER A 343 7.29 -8.07 8.16
N CYS A 344 8.42 -8.53 8.72
CA CYS A 344 9.52 -7.69 9.20
C CYS A 344 10.23 -6.97 8.04
N HIS A 345 10.49 -5.66 8.19
CA HIS A 345 11.29 -4.86 7.25
C HIS A 345 12.80 -5.12 7.37
N SER A 346 13.23 -5.73 8.46
CA SER A 346 14.63 -6.09 8.76
C SER A 346 14.84 -7.61 8.76
N CYS A 347 14.17 -8.33 7.85
CA CYS A 347 14.46 -9.75 7.65
C CYS A 347 15.93 -9.95 7.29
N HIS A 348 16.51 -11.06 7.74
CA HIS A 348 17.89 -11.41 7.43
C HIS A 348 18.03 -12.92 7.20
N VAL A 349 19.14 -13.31 6.55
CA VAL A 349 19.44 -14.72 6.32
C VAL A 349 20.21 -15.26 7.51
N LYS A 350 19.72 -16.37 8.08
CA LYS A 350 20.38 -17.15 9.12
C LYS A 350 20.26 -18.62 8.77
N ASP A 351 21.38 -19.33 8.72
CA ASP A 351 21.44 -20.77 8.41
C ASP A 351 20.68 -21.14 7.12
N GLY A 352 20.83 -20.32 6.07
CA GLY A 352 20.16 -20.49 4.77
C GLY A 352 18.67 -20.12 4.73
N SER A 353 18.07 -19.78 5.88
CA SER A 353 16.66 -19.40 6.01
C SER A 353 16.50 -17.89 6.20
N ILE A 354 15.39 -17.33 5.70
CA ILE A 354 15.04 -15.93 5.96
C ILE A 354 14.20 -15.88 7.23
N ILE A 355 14.65 -15.11 8.21
CA ILE A 355 13.97 -14.94 9.50
C ILE A 355 13.68 -13.46 9.81
N PRO A 356 12.58 -13.17 10.52
CA PRO A 356 12.31 -11.83 11.05
C PRO A 356 13.35 -11.42 12.10
N CYS A 357 13.43 -10.13 12.43
CA CYS A 357 14.35 -9.63 13.47
C CYS A 357 13.85 -9.82 14.91
N GLY A 358 12.59 -10.22 15.10
CA GLY A 358 12.00 -10.48 16.43
C GLY A 358 11.62 -9.26 17.26
N VAL A 359 12.31 -8.12 17.08
CA VAL A 359 12.31 -7.03 18.06
C VAL A 359 11.75 -5.70 17.55
N CYS A 360 11.57 -5.52 16.24
CA CYS A 360 11.03 -4.27 15.72
C CYS A 360 9.53 -4.13 16.00
N SER A 361 9.01 -2.90 15.92
CA SER A 361 7.60 -2.59 16.19
C SER A 361 6.63 -3.52 15.43
N LYS A 362 6.90 -3.78 14.14
CA LYS A 362 6.10 -4.66 13.30
C LYS A 362 6.19 -6.13 13.73
N CYS A 363 7.37 -6.58 14.18
CA CYS A 363 7.54 -7.93 14.70
C CYS A 363 6.78 -8.14 16.01
N LEU A 364 6.76 -7.13 16.88
CA LEU A 364 6.01 -7.20 18.13
C LEU A 364 4.50 -7.26 17.85
N GLY A 365 3.99 -6.46 16.90
CA GLY A 365 2.58 -6.52 16.50
C GLY A 365 2.16 -7.88 15.92
N ILE A 366 2.94 -8.47 15.03
CA ILE A 366 2.65 -9.81 14.49
C ILE A 366 2.71 -10.90 15.56
N GLN A 367 3.73 -10.87 16.44
CA GLN A 367 3.79 -11.81 17.57
C GLN A 367 2.59 -11.65 18.50
N LEU A 368 2.14 -10.41 18.75
CA LEU A 368 0.95 -10.13 19.56
C LEU A 368 -0.30 -10.76 18.94
N PHE A 369 -0.52 -10.58 17.63
CA PHE A 369 -1.66 -11.16 16.93
C PHE A 369 -1.64 -12.69 16.95
N ILE A 370 -0.48 -13.30 16.70
CA ILE A 370 -0.34 -14.76 16.72
C ILE A 370 -0.61 -15.30 18.13
N LEU A 371 0.06 -14.76 19.16
CA LEU A 371 -0.07 -15.24 20.53
C LEU A 371 -1.47 -14.97 21.10
N GLY A 372 -2.02 -13.76 20.89
CA GLY A 372 -3.40 -13.42 21.28
C GLY A 372 -4.47 -14.22 20.52
N GLY A 373 -4.11 -14.75 19.35
CA GLY A 373 -4.90 -15.70 18.57
C GLY A 373 -4.75 -17.17 19.00
N GLY A 374 -3.89 -17.48 19.98
CA GLY A 374 -3.60 -18.85 20.43
C GLY A 374 -2.60 -19.61 19.54
N GLY A 375 -1.80 -18.88 18.76
CA GLY A 375 -0.83 -19.39 17.81
C GLY A 375 0.59 -19.56 18.30
N ASP A 376 1.47 -19.95 17.37
CA ASP A 376 2.90 -20.14 17.61
C ASP A 376 3.74 -19.35 16.59
N PRO A 377 4.38 -18.23 17.01
CA PRO A 377 5.20 -17.40 16.14
C PRO A 377 6.42 -18.12 15.55
N THR A 378 6.90 -19.21 16.17
CA THR A 378 8.08 -19.95 15.68
C THR A 378 7.82 -20.60 14.33
N ARG A 379 6.54 -20.86 14.00
CA ARG A 379 6.11 -21.37 12.68
C ARG A 379 6.44 -20.45 11.51
N ILE A 380 6.67 -19.16 11.78
CA ILE A 380 7.03 -18.16 10.77
C ILE A 380 8.43 -17.58 11.00
N GLY A 381 9.26 -18.31 11.75
CA GLY A 381 10.69 -18.05 11.87
C GLY A 381 11.10 -17.12 13.02
N TYR A 382 10.19 -16.72 13.91
CA TYR A 382 10.58 -16.07 15.17
C TYR A 382 11.36 -17.03 16.06
N MET A 383 12.40 -16.54 16.74
CA MET A 383 13.21 -17.39 17.60
C MET A 383 12.52 -17.63 18.95
N ARG A 384 12.68 -18.83 19.50
CA ARG A 384 12.03 -19.20 20.77
C ARG A 384 12.36 -18.25 21.93
N ILE A 385 13.61 -17.78 22.01
CA ILE A 385 14.05 -16.82 23.03
C ILE A 385 13.36 -15.46 22.91
N GLU A 386 12.96 -15.07 21.70
CA GLU A 386 12.19 -13.84 21.48
C GLU A 386 10.75 -14.05 21.94
N THR A 387 10.18 -15.22 21.68
CA THR A 387 8.84 -15.57 22.15
C THR A 387 8.76 -15.69 23.67
N GLU A 388 9.78 -16.27 24.33
CA GLU A 388 9.87 -16.39 25.79
C GLU A 388 9.98 -15.02 26.49
N LYS A 389 10.60 -14.03 25.84
CA LYS A 389 10.75 -12.65 26.36
C LYS A 389 9.68 -11.68 25.87
N PHE A 390 8.66 -12.18 25.17
CA PHE A 390 7.73 -11.34 24.43
C PHE A 390 7.01 -10.31 25.32
N GLU A 391 6.52 -10.71 26.49
CA GLU A 391 5.84 -9.78 27.41
C GLU A 391 6.73 -8.64 27.91
N GLU A 392 8.02 -8.91 28.13
CA GLU A 392 9.00 -7.89 28.53
C GLU A 392 9.26 -6.92 27.37
N MET A 393 9.44 -7.46 26.17
CA MET A 393 9.63 -6.67 24.95
C MET A 393 8.38 -5.85 24.60
N LEU A 394 7.19 -6.36 24.87
CA LEU A 394 5.94 -5.65 24.64
C LEU A 394 5.78 -4.45 25.59
N ARG A 395 6.16 -4.63 26.87
CA ARG A 395 6.13 -3.57 27.90
C ARG A 395 7.14 -2.46 27.65
N THR A 396 8.33 -2.80 27.14
CA THR A 396 9.44 -1.86 26.95
C THR A 396 9.55 -1.32 25.53
N GLY A 397 9.00 -2.05 24.56
CA GLY A 397 9.02 -1.73 23.15
C GLY A 397 7.95 -0.72 22.75
N ARG A 398 8.07 -0.20 21.53
CA ARG A 398 7.03 0.61 20.89
C ARG A 398 6.33 -0.25 19.86
N VAL A 399 5.07 -0.61 20.12
CA VAL A 399 4.19 -1.20 19.11
C VAL A 399 3.38 -0.10 18.43
N ARG A 400 3.32 -0.15 17.10
CA ARG A 400 2.52 0.75 16.27
C ARG A 400 1.38 -0.08 15.68
N LEU A 401 0.28 -0.11 16.41
CA LEU A 401 -1.00 -0.70 16.02
C LEU A 401 -2.09 0.30 16.42
N ASP A 402 -3.26 0.18 15.80
CA ASP A 402 -4.43 0.88 16.29
C ASP A 402 -4.73 0.49 17.74
N PRO A 403 -5.21 1.41 18.59
CA PRO A 403 -5.35 1.16 20.02
C PRO A 403 -6.19 -0.08 20.34
N ASP A 404 -7.32 -0.26 19.63
CA ASP A 404 -8.21 -1.40 19.83
C ASP A 404 -7.54 -2.72 19.34
N GLU A 405 -6.80 -2.67 18.23
CA GLU A 405 -6.01 -3.81 17.72
C GLU A 405 -4.81 -4.17 18.59
N PHE A 406 -4.26 -3.24 19.36
CA PHE A 406 -3.27 -3.56 20.38
C PHE A 406 -3.94 -4.19 21.62
N GLU A 407 -4.95 -3.52 22.15
CA GLU A 407 -5.51 -3.85 23.46
C GLU A 407 -6.24 -5.19 23.47
N TYR A 408 -7.02 -5.50 22.42
CA TYR A 408 -7.78 -6.74 22.34
C TYR A 408 -6.90 -8.01 22.43
N PRO A 409 -5.92 -8.22 21.54
CA PRO A 409 -5.07 -9.41 21.62
C PRO A 409 -4.16 -9.40 22.84
N ASN A 410 -3.74 -8.23 23.33
CA ASN A 410 -2.95 -8.13 24.56
C ASN A 410 -3.75 -8.61 25.78
N ARG A 411 -4.99 -8.13 25.95
CA ARG A 411 -5.87 -8.61 27.05
C ARG A 411 -6.14 -10.10 26.95
N LYS A 412 -6.35 -10.62 25.73
CA LYS A 412 -6.48 -12.06 25.51
C LYS A 412 -5.25 -12.84 25.96
N LEU A 413 -4.06 -12.36 25.61
CA LEU A 413 -2.80 -12.97 26.01
C LEU A 413 -2.62 -12.97 27.53
N MET A 414 -3.00 -11.88 28.20
CA MET A 414 -2.88 -11.71 29.65
C MET A 414 -4.02 -12.37 30.44
N GLY A 415 -5.02 -12.97 29.77
CA GLY A 415 -6.20 -13.54 30.42
C GLY A 415 -7.12 -12.50 31.08
N GLU A 416 -7.06 -11.24 30.63
CA GLU A 416 -7.85 -10.14 31.17
C GLU A 416 -9.26 -10.07 30.56
N PRO A 417 -10.26 -9.53 31.29
CA PRO A 417 -11.58 -9.25 30.72
C PRO A 417 -11.48 -8.33 29.50
N ILE A 418 -12.29 -8.62 28.48
CA ILE A 418 -12.41 -7.80 27.26
C ILE A 418 -13.58 -6.82 27.42
N PRO A 419 -13.33 -5.50 27.42
CA PRO A 419 -14.40 -4.49 27.43
C PRO A 419 -15.25 -4.56 26.16
N ASP A 420 -16.54 -4.23 26.27
CA ASP A 420 -17.49 -4.31 25.14
C ASP A 420 -17.05 -3.51 23.90
N ARG A 421 -16.38 -2.37 24.12
CA ARG A 421 -15.86 -1.53 23.03
C ARG A 421 -14.83 -2.23 22.14
N LEU A 422 -14.22 -3.32 22.59
CA LEU A 422 -13.22 -4.09 21.83
C LEU A 422 -13.82 -5.30 21.11
N ASN A 423 -15.11 -5.60 21.30
CA ASN A 423 -15.75 -6.79 20.72
C ASN A 423 -15.78 -6.76 19.18
N HIS A 424 -15.62 -5.58 18.56
CA HIS A 424 -15.55 -5.42 17.11
C HIS A 424 -14.23 -5.88 16.50
N VAL A 425 -13.13 -5.92 17.26
CA VAL A 425 -11.81 -6.32 16.74
C VAL A 425 -11.86 -7.71 16.08
N PRO A 426 -12.48 -8.75 16.68
CA PRO A 426 -12.70 -10.04 16.01
C PRO A 426 -13.91 -10.05 15.03
N GLY A 427 -14.47 -8.90 14.69
CA GLY A 427 -15.69 -8.74 13.89
C GLY A 427 -15.46 -8.45 12.41
N ILE A 428 -16.56 -8.39 11.66
CA ILE A 428 -16.61 -7.86 10.28
C ILE A 428 -17.22 -6.46 10.35
N HIS A 429 -16.48 -5.47 9.87
CA HIS A 429 -16.89 -4.06 9.89
C HIS A 429 -17.70 -3.72 8.64
N ILE A 430 -18.86 -3.09 8.85
CA ILE A 430 -19.63 -2.43 7.81
C ILE A 430 -19.14 -0.99 7.76
N LEU A 431 -18.47 -0.62 6.67
CA LEU A 431 -17.83 0.68 6.58
C LEU A 431 -18.87 1.78 6.29
N PRO A 432 -18.58 3.04 6.65
CA PRO A 432 -19.43 4.16 6.30
C PRO A 432 -19.74 4.20 4.78
N GLY A 433 -21.03 4.22 4.45
CA GLY A 433 -21.51 4.26 3.06
C GLY A 433 -21.71 2.90 2.38
N GLU A 434 -21.41 1.79 3.06
CA GLU A 434 -21.78 0.47 2.54
C GLU A 434 -23.27 0.18 2.72
N ASN A 435 -23.88 -0.33 1.65
CA ASN A 435 -25.29 -0.72 1.64
C ASN A 435 -25.48 -2.22 1.84
N GLU A 436 -24.43 -2.99 2.07
CA GLU A 436 -24.44 -4.40 2.44
C GLU A 436 -23.02 -4.80 2.88
N PRO A 437 -22.83 -5.90 3.62
CA PRO A 437 -21.49 -6.35 3.99
C PRO A 437 -20.63 -6.64 2.76
N LEU A 438 -19.39 -6.13 2.75
CA LEU A 438 -18.44 -6.31 1.63
C LEU A 438 -18.98 -5.74 0.30
N SER A 439 -19.74 -4.64 0.34
CA SER A 439 -20.26 -3.98 -0.86
C SER A 439 -19.15 -3.52 -1.83
N LEU A 440 -17.96 -3.25 -1.28
CA LEU A 440 -16.75 -2.89 -2.03
C LEU A 440 -16.04 -4.07 -2.71
N VAL A 441 -16.43 -5.30 -2.38
CA VAL A 441 -15.97 -6.52 -3.05
C VAL A 441 -16.92 -6.82 -4.22
N PRO A 442 -16.40 -7.16 -5.42
CA PRO A 442 -17.25 -7.53 -6.54
C PRO A 442 -18.18 -8.70 -6.20
N ALA A 443 -19.44 -8.61 -6.66
CA ALA A 443 -20.52 -9.47 -6.23
C ALA A 443 -20.21 -10.97 -6.36
N GLN A 444 -19.45 -11.37 -7.39
CA GLN A 444 -19.09 -12.77 -7.62
C GLN A 444 -18.19 -13.37 -6.54
N PHE A 445 -17.44 -12.57 -5.77
CA PHE A 445 -16.57 -13.04 -4.68
C PHE A 445 -17.20 -12.88 -3.30
N ARG A 446 -18.15 -11.95 -3.16
CA ARG A 446 -18.67 -11.47 -1.87
C ARG A 446 -19.19 -12.58 -0.97
N ALA A 447 -20.12 -13.40 -1.46
CA ALA A 447 -20.76 -14.46 -0.65
C ALA A 447 -19.74 -15.49 -0.16
N GLY A 448 -18.76 -15.84 -1.02
CA GLY A 448 -17.70 -16.78 -0.69
C GLY A 448 -16.75 -16.26 0.38
N ILE A 449 -16.27 -15.03 0.21
CA ILE A 449 -15.37 -14.38 1.18
C ILE A 449 -16.09 -14.21 2.51
N LEU A 450 -17.34 -13.73 2.48
CA LEU A 450 -18.13 -13.55 3.69
C LEU A 450 -18.32 -14.87 4.45
N LYS A 451 -18.66 -15.96 3.74
CA LYS A 451 -18.77 -17.30 4.33
C LYS A 451 -17.49 -17.75 5.03
N ILE A 452 -16.32 -17.44 4.49
CA ILE A 452 -15.03 -17.78 5.10
C ILE A 452 -14.82 -16.92 6.37
N MET A 453 -14.99 -15.60 6.27
CA MET A 453 -14.78 -14.68 7.39
C MET A 453 -15.73 -14.96 8.57
N SER A 454 -17.00 -15.22 8.29
CA SER A 454 -18.03 -15.48 9.31
C SER A 454 -17.75 -16.74 10.15
N GLN A 455 -16.90 -17.66 9.71
CA GLN A 455 -16.55 -18.85 10.51
C GLN A 455 -15.66 -18.54 11.72
N THR A 456 -14.90 -17.45 11.65
CA THR A 456 -13.98 -17.02 12.73
C THR A 456 -14.46 -15.74 13.42
N SER A 457 -15.35 -14.98 12.78
CA SER A 457 -15.81 -13.67 13.25
C SER A 457 -16.74 -13.73 14.47
N SER A 458 -16.71 -12.69 15.30
CA SER A 458 -17.69 -12.44 16.38
C SER A 458 -19.03 -11.90 15.89
N GLY A 459 -19.16 -11.54 14.60
CA GLY A 459 -20.36 -10.97 14.00
C GLY A 459 -20.07 -9.68 13.23
N PHE A 460 -21.14 -8.94 12.91
CA PHE A 460 -21.07 -7.72 12.12
C PHE A 460 -21.13 -6.49 13.02
N TYR A 461 -20.36 -5.46 12.67
CA TYR A 461 -20.24 -4.22 13.44
C TYR A 461 -20.38 -3.01 12.52
N GLU A 462 -21.17 -2.03 12.95
CA GLU A 462 -21.33 -0.74 12.27
C GLU A 462 -20.90 0.40 13.19
N LEU A 463 -20.29 1.43 12.61
CA LEU A 463 -19.95 2.64 13.32
C LEU A 463 -21.19 3.52 13.51
N SER A 464 -21.67 3.62 14.76
CA SER A 464 -22.81 4.46 15.14
C SER A 464 -22.45 5.33 16.34
N SER A 465 -22.75 6.62 16.27
CA SER A 465 -22.51 7.58 17.38
C SER A 465 -21.06 7.58 17.91
N GLY A 466 -20.08 7.32 17.05
CA GLY A 466 -18.66 7.28 17.43
C GLY A 466 -18.18 5.97 18.07
N GLY A 467 -18.98 4.90 18.03
CA GLY A 467 -18.61 3.57 18.53
C GLY A 467 -19.04 2.43 17.61
N TRP A 468 -18.29 1.33 17.66
CA TRP A 468 -18.64 0.11 16.93
C TRP A 468 -19.75 -0.65 17.67
N THR A 469 -20.89 -0.79 17.03
CA THR A 469 -22.06 -1.48 17.58
C THR A 469 -22.31 -2.76 16.80
N ARG A 470 -22.54 -3.87 17.51
CA ARG A 470 -22.89 -5.14 16.88
C ARG A 470 -24.27 -5.06 16.23
N ILE A 471 -24.41 -5.58 15.01
CA ILE A 471 -25.66 -5.61 14.27
C ILE A 471 -25.97 -7.01 13.74
N ASP A 472 -27.24 -7.25 13.43
CA ASP A 472 -27.69 -8.37 12.62
C ASP A 472 -27.95 -7.85 11.19
N PRO A 473 -27.13 -8.24 10.19
CA PRO A 473 -27.27 -7.74 8.82
C PRO A 473 -28.58 -8.18 8.16
N ASP A 474 -29.21 -9.28 8.60
CA ASP A 474 -30.46 -9.78 8.04
C ASP A 474 -31.68 -8.97 8.52
N GLN A 475 -31.54 -8.27 9.65
CA GLN A 475 -32.59 -7.42 10.22
C GLN A 475 -32.49 -5.96 9.75
N LYS A 476 -31.43 -5.62 8.99
CA LYS A 476 -31.17 -4.26 8.55
C LYS A 476 -31.83 -3.98 7.20
N ASN A 477 -32.64 -2.93 7.15
CA ASN A 477 -33.11 -2.36 5.89
C ASN A 477 -31.97 -1.63 5.20
N TRP A 478 -31.26 -2.36 4.34
CA TRP A 478 -30.24 -1.82 3.46
C TRP A 478 -30.87 -0.80 2.50
N ARG A 479 -30.48 0.47 2.62
CA ARG A 479 -30.93 1.50 1.67
C ARG A 479 -30.29 1.18 0.32
N ILE A 480 -31.09 0.96 -0.71
CA ILE A 480 -30.61 0.96 -2.09
C ILE A 480 -30.20 2.41 -2.37
N ALA A 481 -28.91 2.70 -2.39
CA ALA A 481 -28.44 4.00 -2.87
C ALA A 481 -28.82 4.10 -4.36
N SER A 482 -29.65 5.09 -4.68
CA SER A 482 -30.05 5.49 -6.03
C SER A 482 -28.88 6.07 -6.82
#